data_AF-A0A8F2IH81-F1
#
_entry.id   AF-A0A8F2IH81-F1
#
_cell.length_a   1.000
_cell.length_b   1.000
_cell.length_c   1.000
_cell.angle_alpha   90.00
_cell.angle_beta   90.00
_cell.angle_gamma   90.00
#
_symmetry.space_group_name_H-M   'P 1'
#
loop_
_entity.id
_entity.type
_entity.pdbx_description
1 polymer ?
#
loop_
_entity_poly.entity_id
_entity_poly.type
_entity_poly.pdbx_seq_one_letter_code
_entity_poly.pdbx_strand_id
1 'polypeptide(L)'
;TAKDMWKMIMGNLALIQVQAIVVGFLASIAAVIFGWIPEGHFKLGHAVLLCASSVATAFIASLLLGIIMIGVIVASRKVGINPDNVATPIAASLGDLITLSLLAGISTGLYKELEYNDYASPLVCAAFVAICPLWVFIARKIPSTREVLYSGWEPVIIAMAISSVGGLILDKTVTNPNFAGMAVFTPVINGVGGNLVAVQASRISTCLHMNGLPMGDPNPNPRKCPTPCSTFFGSTVNSRSARVLHLVFLYTINSLRGGHTTLTPIFITFYLSAALLQVMILLYLADWMVHWMWGRGMDPDNFSIPYLTALGDLLGTGFLALCFHMLLFIGDRDSDVGN
;
A
#
# COMPACT_ATOMS: atom_id res chain seq x y z
N THR A 1 18.74 -18.03 -17.99
CA THR A 1 20.03 -17.32 -18.15
C THR A 1 19.90 -15.87 -17.69
N ALA A 2 20.99 -15.10 -17.54
CA ALA A 2 20.92 -13.68 -17.15
C ALA A 2 20.07 -12.83 -18.12
N LYS A 3 20.07 -13.18 -19.42
CA LYS A 3 19.20 -12.57 -20.42
C LYS A 3 17.71 -12.79 -20.14
N ASP A 4 17.33 -13.98 -19.68
CA ASP A 4 15.93 -14.29 -19.37
C ASP A 4 15.46 -13.56 -18.11
N MET A 5 16.34 -13.43 -17.11
CA MET A 5 16.08 -12.64 -15.91
C MET A 5 15.84 -11.16 -16.24
N TRP A 6 16.70 -10.55 -17.06
CA TRP A 6 16.51 -9.16 -17.49
C TRP A 6 15.25 -8.96 -18.32
N LYS A 7 14.88 -9.93 -19.17
CA LYS A 7 13.60 -9.91 -19.88
C LYS A 7 12.44 -9.90 -18.88
N MET A 8 12.41 -10.82 -17.92
CA MET A 8 11.35 -10.87 -16.90
C MET A 8 11.26 -9.58 -16.09
N ILE A 9 12.40 -9.03 -15.66
CA ILE A 9 12.45 -7.76 -14.93
C ILE A 9 11.85 -6.63 -15.77
N MET A 10 12.25 -6.48 -17.03
CA MET A 10 11.74 -5.44 -17.91
C MET A 10 10.24 -5.58 -18.18
N GLY A 11 9.75 -6.83 -18.34
CA GLY A 11 8.32 -7.09 -18.51
C GLY A 11 7.51 -6.73 -17.28
N ASN A 12 7.96 -7.14 -16.09
CA ASN A 12 7.29 -6.82 -14.83
C ASN A 12 7.31 -5.31 -14.56
N LEU A 13 8.43 -4.63 -14.81
CA LEU A 13 8.50 -3.19 -14.67
C LEU A 13 7.52 -2.49 -15.63
N ALA A 14 7.47 -2.93 -16.90
CA ALA A 14 6.53 -2.39 -17.87
C ALA A 14 5.07 -2.63 -17.48
N LEU A 15 4.75 -3.83 -16.98
CA LEU A 15 3.41 -4.15 -16.46
C LEU A 15 3.02 -3.23 -15.31
N ILE A 16 3.91 -3.03 -14.34
CA ILE A 16 3.70 -2.13 -13.21
C ILE A 16 3.48 -0.69 -13.69
N GLN A 17 4.21 -0.22 -14.70
CA GLN A 17 3.99 1.11 -15.28
C GLN A 17 2.61 1.24 -15.93
N VAL A 18 2.12 0.21 -16.65
CA VAL A 18 0.76 0.21 -17.20
C VAL A 18 -0.27 0.28 -16.09
N GLN A 19 -0.13 -0.56 -15.05
CA GLN A 19 -1.02 -0.57 -13.90
C GLN A 19 -0.99 0.78 -13.18
N ALA A 20 0.17 1.38 -12.97
CA ALA A 20 0.32 2.68 -12.32
C ALA A 20 -0.40 3.80 -13.08
N ILE A 21 -0.29 3.83 -14.42
CA ILE A 21 -1.00 4.82 -15.24
C ILE A 21 -2.52 4.64 -15.08
N VAL A 22 -3.02 3.43 -15.29
CA VAL A 22 -4.47 3.16 -15.26
C VAL A 22 -5.05 3.38 -13.85
N VAL A 23 -4.40 2.85 -12.82
CA VAL A 23 -4.83 3.02 -11.42
C VAL A 23 -4.72 4.48 -11.01
N GLY A 24 -3.70 5.22 -11.44
CA GLY A 24 -3.59 6.65 -11.17
C GLY A 24 -4.76 7.45 -11.74
N PHE A 25 -5.18 7.16 -12.97
CA PHE A 25 -6.39 7.74 -13.56
C PHE A 25 -7.65 7.34 -12.79
N LEU A 26 -7.84 6.04 -12.53
CA LEU A 26 -9.02 5.53 -11.81
C LEU A 26 -9.14 6.10 -10.40
N ALA A 27 -8.03 6.20 -9.66
CA ALA A 27 -7.97 6.78 -8.33
C ALA A 27 -8.38 8.26 -8.36
N SER A 28 -7.90 9.03 -9.35
CA SER A 28 -8.33 10.43 -9.50
C SER A 28 -9.82 10.56 -9.82
N ILE A 29 -10.38 9.68 -10.67
CA ILE A 29 -11.81 9.68 -10.99
C ILE A 29 -12.61 9.36 -9.72
N ALA A 30 -12.19 8.34 -8.96
CA ALA A 30 -12.82 7.99 -7.70
C ALA A 30 -12.79 9.18 -6.72
N ALA A 31 -11.64 9.84 -6.55
CA ALA A 31 -11.50 11.00 -5.68
C ALA A 31 -12.39 12.18 -6.12
N VAL A 32 -12.49 12.46 -7.43
CA VAL A 32 -13.38 13.51 -7.96
C VAL A 32 -14.86 13.17 -7.70
N ILE A 33 -15.27 11.92 -7.93
CA ILE A 33 -16.65 11.48 -7.68
C ILE A 33 -16.97 11.59 -6.18
N PHE A 34 -16.08 11.10 -5.33
CA PHE A 34 -16.28 11.12 -3.88
C PHE A 34 -16.19 12.51 -3.26
N GLY A 35 -15.41 13.43 -3.83
CA GLY A 35 -15.38 14.85 -3.42
C GLY A 35 -16.61 15.63 -3.92
N TRP A 36 -17.19 15.25 -5.07
CA TRP A 36 -18.37 15.92 -5.60
C TRP A 36 -19.67 15.57 -4.84
N ILE A 37 -19.86 14.31 -4.45
CA ILE A 37 -21.08 13.85 -3.76
C ILE A 37 -21.41 14.69 -2.51
N PRO A 38 -20.44 15.09 -1.66
CA PRO A 38 -20.71 15.90 -0.48
C PRO A 38 -20.73 17.41 -0.69
N GLU A 39 -19.86 17.95 -1.56
CA GLU A 39 -19.63 19.40 -1.66
C GLU A 39 -20.35 20.07 -2.83
N GLY A 40 -20.77 19.31 -3.84
CA GLY A 40 -21.56 19.79 -4.99
C GLY A 40 -20.84 20.76 -5.95
N HIS A 41 -19.63 21.24 -5.63
CA HIS A 41 -18.86 22.16 -6.46
C HIS A 41 -17.86 21.43 -7.36
N PHE A 42 -18.13 21.40 -8.67
CA PHE A 42 -17.22 20.80 -9.65
C PHE A 42 -16.38 21.88 -10.35
N LYS A 43 -15.08 21.93 -10.05
CA LYS A 43 -14.10 22.77 -10.77
C LYS A 43 -13.24 21.90 -11.67
N LEU A 44 -13.46 21.99 -12.99
CA LEU A 44 -12.76 21.17 -13.99
C LEU A 44 -11.23 21.26 -13.87
N GLY A 45 -10.68 22.46 -13.64
CA GLY A 45 -9.23 22.65 -13.48
C GLY A 45 -8.63 21.86 -12.30
N HIS A 46 -9.33 21.78 -11.17
CA HIS A 46 -8.86 21.03 -10.00
C HIS A 46 -9.00 19.51 -10.22
N ALA A 47 -10.05 19.08 -10.93
CA ALA A 47 -10.22 17.68 -11.30
C ALA A 47 -9.09 17.20 -12.25
N VAL A 48 -8.74 18.00 -13.26
CA VAL A 48 -7.64 17.67 -14.19
C VAL A 48 -6.29 17.75 -13.50
N LEU A 49 -6.09 18.70 -12.57
CA LEU A 49 -4.90 18.76 -11.74
C LEU A 49 -4.74 17.51 -10.88
N LEU A 50 -5.79 17.09 -10.17
CA LEU A 50 -5.77 15.88 -9.35
C LEU A 50 -5.44 14.64 -10.19
N CYS A 51 -6.00 14.57 -11.40
CA CYS A 51 -5.70 13.54 -12.37
C CYS A 51 -4.23 13.53 -12.79
N ALA A 52 -3.67 14.69 -13.14
CA ALA A 52 -2.28 14.84 -13.55
C ALA A 52 -1.30 14.51 -12.42
N SER A 53 -1.58 15.00 -11.20
CA SER A 53 -0.78 14.71 -10.01
C SER A 53 -0.83 13.23 -9.65
N SER A 54 -2.01 12.61 -9.68
CA SER A 54 -2.19 11.18 -9.38
C SER A 54 -1.43 10.29 -10.36
N VAL A 55 -1.62 10.46 -11.67
CA VAL A 55 -0.97 9.63 -12.69
C VAL A 55 0.56 9.81 -12.70
N ALA A 56 1.05 11.04 -12.56
CA ALA A 56 2.47 11.33 -12.52
C ALA A 56 3.13 10.72 -11.28
N THR A 57 2.46 10.85 -10.12
CA THR A 57 2.93 10.26 -8.86
C THR A 57 2.98 8.75 -8.97
N ALA A 58 1.88 8.11 -9.39
CA ALA A 58 1.81 6.66 -9.49
C ALA A 58 2.90 6.11 -10.42
N PHE A 59 3.11 6.75 -11.57
CA PHE A 59 4.15 6.37 -12.52
C PHE A 59 5.56 6.52 -11.93
N ILE A 60 5.93 7.70 -11.44
CA ILE A 60 7.28 7.98 -10.94
C ILE A 60 7.57 7.15 -9.69
N ALA A 61 6.62 7.05 -8.75
CA ALA A 61 6.79 6.27 -7.53
C ALA A 61 6.96 4.79 -7.83
N SER A 62 6.13 4.21 -8.71
CA SER A 62 6.24 2.79 -9.07
C SER A 62 7.52 2.49 -9.84
N LEU A 63 8.02 3.43 -10.66
CA LEU A 63 9.29 3.28 -11.37
C LEU A 63 10.47 3.30 -10.40
N LEU A 64 10.51 4.28 -9.50
CA LEU A 64 11.56 4.41 -8.49
C LEU A 64 11.58 3.19 -7.55
N LEU A 65 10.40 2.82 -7.03
CA LEU A 65 10.26 1.66 -6.17
C LEU A 65 10.67 0.39 -6.93
N GLY A 66 10.22 0.22 -8.18
CA GLY A 66 10.60 -0.91 -9.03
C GLY A 66 12.12 -1.05 -9.19
N ILE A 67 12.84 0.05 -9.46
CA ILE A 67 14.30 0.05 -9.58
C ILE A 67 14.98 -0.34 -8.26
N ILE A 68 14.53 0.24 -7.14
CA ILE A 68 15.04 -0.08 -5.80
C ILE A 68 14.82 -1.57 -5.51
N MET A 69 13.62 -2.08 -5.79
CA MET A 69 13.24 -3.48 -5.57
C MET A 69 14.07 -4.45 -6.40
N ILE A 70 14.31 -4.15 -7.67
CA ILE A 70 15.21 -4.95 -8.51
C ILE A 70 16.61 -5.00 -7.89
N GLY A 71 17.14 -3.85 -7.45
CA GLY A 71 18.44 -3.76 -6.78
C GLY A 71 18.50 -4.64 -5.53
N VAL A 72 17.50 -4.53 -4.64
CA VAL A 72 17.41 -5.32 -3.40
C VAL A 72 17.32 -6.82 -3.69
N ILE A 73 16.51 -7.24 -4.67
CA ILE A 73 16.35 -8.65 -5.03
C ILE A 73 17.66 -9.22 -5.57
N VAL A 74 18.34 -8.50 -6.47
CA VAL A 74 19.62 -8.94 -7.04
C VAL A 74 20.71 -9.00 -5.96
N ALA A 75 20.77 -8.02 -5.06
CA ALA A 75 21.70 -8.00 -3.95
C ALA A 75 21.44 -9.17 -2.96
N SER A 76 20.18 -9.38 -2.58
CA SER A 76 19.78 -10.46 -1.66
C SER A 76 20.17 -11.84 -2.22
N ARG A 77 19.92 -12.07 -3.52
CA ARG A 77 20.34 -13.30 -4.21
C ARG A 77 21.86 -13.50 -4.23
N LYS A 78 22.65 -12.43 -4.38
CA LYS A 78 24.12 -12.53 -4.33
C LYS A 78 24.65 -12.89 -2.93
N VAL A 79 23.96 -12.46 -1.88
CA VAL A 79 24.34 -12.73 -0.48
C VAL A 79 23.76 -14.08 0.01
N GLY A 80 22.90 -14.73 -0.78
CA GLY A 80 22.25 -16.00 -0.40
C GLY A 80 21.12 -15.84 0.60
N ILE A 81 20.62 -14.61 0.78
CA ILE A 81 19.44 -14.32 1.61
C ILE A 81 18.20 -14.46 0.73
N ASN A 82 17.09 -14.96 1.29
CA ASN A 82 15.83 -14.98 0.55
C ASN A 82 15.41 -13.52 0.27
N PRO A 83 15.22 -13.10 -1.00
CA PRO A 83 14.77 -11.75 -1.33
C PRO A 83 13.51 -11.36 -0.56
N ASP A 84 12.54 -12.24 -0.33
CA ASP A 84 11.26 -11.89 0.31
C ASP A 84 11.41 -11.45 1.78
N ASN A 85 12.54 -11.80 2.42
CA ASN A 85 12.82 -11.36 3.79
C ASN A 85 13.36 -9.92 3.89
N VAL A 86 13.81 -9.35 2.77
CA VAL A 86 14.46 -8.03 2.72
C VAL A 86 13.71 -7.10 1.77
N ALA A 87 13.38 -7.60 0.59
CA ALA A 87 12.62 -6.93 -0.44
C ALA A 87 11.25 -6.52 0.09
N THR A 88 10.47 -7.46 0.64
CA THR A 88 9.08 -7.19 1.02
C THR A 88 8.94 -6.11 2.11
N PRO A 89 9.76 -6.08 3.18
CA PRO A 89 9.76 -4.96 4.15
C PRO A 89 10.25 -3.62 3.59
N ILE A 90 11.20 -3.64 2.64
CA ILE A 90 11.69 -2.40 1.99
C ILE A 90 10.63 -1.84 1.04
N ALA A 91 10.01 -2.68 0.23
CA ALA A 91 8.92 -2.30 -0.67
C ALA A 91 7.79 -1.62 0.10
N ALA A 92 7.43 -2.24 1.21
CA ALA A 92 6.45 -1.79 2.17
C ALA A 92 6.77 -0.40 2.74
N SER A 93 7.92 -0.26 3.42
CA SER A 93 8.25 0.96 4.14
C SER A 93 8.57 2.16 3.24
N LEU A 94 9.16 1.93 2.07
CA LEU A 94 9.50 3.01 1.14
C LEU A 94 8.36 3.38 0.18
N GLY A 95 7.46 2.45 -0.13
CA GLY A 95 6.37 2.68 -1.08
C GLY A 95 5.47 3.86 -0.67
N ASP A 96 4.93 3.82 0.54
CA ASP A 96 4.02 4.87 1.06
C ASP A 96 4.75 6.21 1.22
N LEU A 97 6.00 6.18 1.70
CA LEU A 97 6.79 7.40 1.86
C LEU A 97 7.09 8.08 0.52
N ILE A 98 7.53 7.31 -0.48
CA ILE A 98 7.87 7.83 -1.81
C ILE A 98 6.61 8.37 -2.49
N THR A 99 5.50 7.61 -2.46
CA THR A 99 4.24 8.01 -3.10
C THR A 99 3.67 9.30 -2.49
N LEU A 100 3.57 9.39 -1.16
CA LEU A 100 3.05 10.59 -0.49
C LEU A 100 3.96 11.81 -0.70
N SER A 101 5.28 11.63 -0.61
CA SER A 101 6.24 12.73 -0.82
C SER A 101 6.19 13.26 -2.25
N LEU A 102 6.11 12.36 -3.25
CA LEU A 102 5.96 12.74 -4.65
C LEU A 102 4.60 13.36 -4.93
N LEU A 103 3.53 12.83 -4.35
CA LEU A 103 2.19 13.39 -4.51
C LEU A 103 2.15 14.84 -4.01
N ALA A 104 2.64 15.08 -2.80
CA ALA A 104 2.72 16.42 -2.23
C ALA A 104 3.54 17.37 -3.10
N GLY A 105 4.72 16.92 -3.56
CA GLY A 105 5.60 17.72 -4.42
C GLY A 105 5.01 18.05 -5.79
N ILE A 106 4.53 17.03 -6.51
CA ILE A 106 3.95 17.17 -7.86
C ILE A 106 2.64 17.96 -7.80
N SER A 107 1.77 17.67 -6.82
CA SER A 107 0.52 18.41 -6.63
C SER A 107 0.79 19.87 -6.32
N THR A 108 1.75 20.19 -5.44
CA THR A 108 2.10 21.59 -5.13
C THR A 108 2.67 22.31 -6.36
N GLY A 109 3.53 21.64 -7.14
CA GLY A 109 4.10 22.20 -8.36
C GLY A 109 3.03 22.50 -9.40
N LEU A 110 2.16 21.52 -9.71
CA LEU A 110 1.08 21.71 -10.66
C LEU A 110 0.04 22.72 -10.18
N TYR A 111 -0.19 22.82 -8.87
CA TYR A 111 -1.15 23.77 -8.30
C TYR A 111 -0.70 25.21 -8.49
N LYS A 112 0.59 25.49 -8.32
CA LYS A 112 1.17 26.81 -8.62
C LYS A 112 1.08 27.15 -10.11
N GLU A 113 1.33 26.17 -10.98
CA GLU A 113 1.23 26.35 -12.43
C GLU A 113 -0.22 26.55 -12.90
N LEU A 114 -1.21 26.06 -12.16
CA LEU A 114 -2.63 26.25 -12.50
C LEU A 114 -3.04 27.73 -12.53
N GLU A 115 -2.38 28.59 -11.74
CA GLU A 115 -2.67 30.04 -11.74
C GLU A 115 -2.12 30.77 -12.99
N TYR A 116 -1.11 30.20 -13.67
CA TYR A 116 -0.42 30.82 -14.80
C TYR A 116 -0.72 30.12 -16.14
N ASN A 117 -0.90 28.81 -16.13
CA ASN A 117 -1.04 27.98 -17.32
C ASN A 117 -2.04 26.82 -17.11
N ASP A 118 -3.29 27.06 -17.51
CA ASP A 118 -4.37 26.08 -17.47
C ASP A 118 -4.08 24.79 -18.28
N TYR A 119 -3.14 24.83 -19.23
CA TYR A 119 -2.80 23.69 -20.09
C TYR A 119 -1.75 22.74 -19.51
N ALA A 120 -1.07 23.11 -18.43
CA ALA A 120 0.00 22.30 -17.85
C ALA A 120 -0.50 20.91 -17.40
N SER A 121 -1.57 20.86 -16.60
CA SER A 121 -2.14 19.60 -16.09
C SER A 121 -2.73 18.70 -17.22
N PRO A 122 -3.53 19.23 -18.17
CA PRO A 122 -3.96 18.46 -19.34
C PRO A 122 -2.80 17.86 -20.16
N LEU A 123 -1.72 18.61 -20.35
CA LEU A 123 -0.56 18.15 -21.12
C LEU A 123 0.15 16.98 -20.44
N VAL A 124 0.28 17.02 -19.11
CA VAL A 124 0.82 15.90 -18.32
C VAL A 124 -0.04 14.65 -18.51
N CYS A 125 -1.36 14.76 -18.38
CA CYS A 125 -2.28 13.64 -18.63
C CYS A 125 -2.12 13.08 -20.06
N ALA A 126 -2.08 13.96 -21.07
CA ALA A 126 -1.91 13.57 -22.46
C ALA A 126 -0.59 12.82 -22.70
N ALA A 127 0.51 13.26 -22.08
CA ALA A 127 1.81 12.60 -22.17
C ALA A 127 1.77 11.16 -21.60
N PHE A 128 1.11 10.96 -20.44
CA PHE A 128 0.97 9.62 -19.85
C PHE A 128 0.05 8.70 -20.66
N VAL A 129 -1.02 9.24 -21.25
CA VAL A 129 -1.85 8.48 -22.20
C VAL A 129 -1.04 8.08 -23.42
N ALA A 130 -0.21 8.99 -23.96
CA ALA A 130 0.62 8.72 -25.14
C ALA A 130 1.72 7.68 -24.90
N ILE A 131 2.30 7.63 -23.69
CA ILE A 131 3.35 6.65 -23.36
C ILE A 131 2.77 5.28 -22.95
N CYS A 132 1.51 5.20 -22.51
CA CYS A 132 0.89 3.95 -22.05
C CYS A 132 0.96 2.80 -23.09
N PRO A 133 0.63 3.01 -24.39
CA PRO A 133 0.75 1.97 -25.42
C PRO A 133 2.14 1.35 -25.54
N LEU A 134 3.20 2.14 -25.32
CA LEU A 134 4.58 1.66 -25.33
C LEU A 134 4.82 0.62 -24.22
N TRP A 135 4.37 0.92 -23.01
CA TRP A 135 4.49 0.00 -21.87
C TRP A 135 3.64 -1.26 -22.04
N VAL A 136 2.42 -1.12 -22.56
CA VAL A 136 1.56 -2.25 -22.93
C VAL A 136 2.25 -3.16 -23.95
N PHE A 137 2.87 -2.58 -24.97
CA PHE A 137 3.59 -3.33 -25.99
C PHE A 137 4.78 -4.11 -25.41
N ILE A 138 5.55 -3.51 -24.50
CA ILE A 138 6.67 -4.17 -23.82
C ILE A 138 6.17 -5.30 -22.92
N ALA A 139 5.14 -5.05 -22.11
CA ALA A 139 4.57 -6.04 -21.19
C ALA A 139 3.94 -7.25 -21.93
N ARG A 140 3.32 -7.02 -23.10
CA ARG A 140 2.71 -8.10 -23.90
C ARG A 140 3.71 -9.07 -24.53
N LYS A 141 4.95 -8.64 -24.75
CA LYS A 141 5.97 -9.49 -25.39
C LYS A 141 6.43 -10.65 -24.52
N ILE A 142 6.23 -10.57 -23.21
CA ILE A 142 6.70 -11.58 -22.26
C ILE A 142 5.49 -12.41 -21.80
N PRO A 143 5.51 -13.75 -21.93
CA PRO A 143 4.34 -14.59 -21.65
C PRO A 143 3.78 -14.44 -20.23
N SER A 144 4.65 -14.38 -19.21
CA SER A 144 4.26 -14.27 -17.81
C SER A 144 3.53 -12.95 -17.52
N THR A 145 4.05 -11.84 -18.03
CA THR A 145 3.43 -10.51 -17.85
C THR A 145 2.20 -10.32 -18.71
N ARG A 146 2.14 -11.00 -19.87
CA ARG A 146 0.95 -10.99 -20.73
C ARG A 146 -0.26 -11.60 -20.02
N GLU A 147 -0.07 -12.68 -19.27
CA GLU A 147 -1.15 -13.31 -18.51
C GLU A 147 -1.70 -12.34 -17.45
N VAL A 148 -0.82 -11.80 -16.60
CA VAL A 148 -1.19 -10.84 -15.55
C VAL A 148 -1.76 -9.55 -16.14
N LEU A 149 -1.33 -9.11 -17.32
CA LEU A 149 -1.89 -7.95 -18.01
C LEU A 149 -3.38 -8.14 -18.39
N TYR A 150 -3.87 -9.36 -18.54
CA TYR A 150 -5.28 -9.61 -18.84
C TYR A 150 -6.11 -10.03 -17.63
N SER A 151 -5.54 -10.83 -16.71
CA SER A 151 -6.26 -11.35 -15.54
C SER A 151 -6.08 -10.50 -14.27
N GLY A 152 -5.03 -9.69 -14.18
CA GLY A 152 -4.66 -8.99 -12.95
C GLY A 152 -5.48 -7.73 -12.62
N TRP A 153 -6.47 -7.37 -13.43
CA TRP A 153 -7.25 -6.14 -13.21
C TRP A 153 -8.28 -6.26 -12.08
N GLU A 154 -8.90 -7.42 -11.93
CA GLU A 154 -9.91 -7.67 -10.89
C GLU A 154 -9.38 -7.33 -9.48
N PRO A 155 -8.26 -7.92 -9.02
CA PRO A 155 -7.78 -7.64 -7.68
C PRO A 155 -7.32 -6.19 -7.50
N VAL A 156 -6.73 -5.59 -8.54
CA VAL A 156 -6.24 -4.21 -8.50
C VAL A 156 -7.38 -3.20 -8.40
N ILE A 157 -8.43 -3.34 -9.21
CA ILE A 157 -9.56 -2.40 -9.24
C ILE A 157 -10.40 -2.52 -7.96
N ILE A 158 -10.66 -3.75 -7.49
CA ILE A 158 -11.42 -3.97 -6.25
C ILE A 158 -10.64 -3.45 -5.04
N ALA A 159 -9.33 -3.69 -4.97
CA ALA A 159 -8.48 -3.13 -3.92
C ALA A 159 -8.51 -1.60 -3.92
N MET A 160 -8.39 -0.98 -5.10
CA MET A 160 -8.49 0.48 -5.24
C MET A 160 -9.85 1.00 -4.74
N ALA A 161 -10.96 0.33 -5.06
CA ALA A 161 -12.30 0.71 -4.60
C ALA A 161 -12.42 0.65 -3.08
N ILE A 162 -11.93 -0.43 -2.44
CA ILE A 162 -11.94 -0.59 -0.98
C ILE A 162 -11.07 0.49 -0.30
N SER A 163 -9.85 0.70 -0.80
CA SER A 163 -8.93 1.72 -0.25
C SER A 163 -9.49 3.15 -0.43
N SER A 164 -10.21 3.42 -1.52
CA SER A 164 -10.90 4.70 -1.74
C SER A 164 -11.97 5.01 -0.69
N VAL A 165 -12.67 3.99 -0.18
CA VAL A 165 -13.61 4.17 0.94
C VAL A 165 -12.85 4.58 2.22
N GLY A 166 -11.67 3.99 2.46
CA GLY A 166 -10.79 4.42 3.54
C GLY A 166 -10.34 5.88 3.37
N GLY A 167 -9.95 6.26 2.16
CA GLY A 167 -9.62 7.65 1.81
C GLY A 167 -10.76 8.63 2.06
N LEU A 168 -12.01 8.25 1.77
CA LEU A 168 -13.20 9.07 2.04
C LEU A 168 -13.43 9.27 3.55
N ILE A 169 -13.23 8.22 4.36
CA ILE A 169 -13.32 8.35 5.83
C ILE A 169 -12.26 9.34 6.33
N LEU A 170 -11.03 9.26 5.81
CA LEU A 170 -9.97 10.19 6.15
C LEU A 170 -10.34 11.63 5.80
N ASP A 171 -10.74 11.87 4.55
CA ASP A 171 -11.10 13.20 4.03
C ASP A 171 -12.20 13.85 4.88
N LYS A 172 -13.28 13.10 5.14
CA LYS A 172 -14.39 13.54 6.00
C LYS A 172 -14.00 13.84 7.42
N THR A 173 -13.01 13.12 7.96
CA THR A 173 -12.59 13.31 9.34
C THR A 173 -11.61 14.47 9.45
N VAL A 174 -10.63 14.58 8.55
CA VAL A 174 -9.61 15.65 8.52
C VAL A 174 -10.22 17.02 8.18
N THR A 175 -11.36 17.07 7.48
CA THR A 175 -12.10 18.32 7.25
C THR A 175 -12.49 19.04 8.55
N ASN A 176 -12.65 18.30 9.66
CA ASN A 176 -12.83 18.91 10.97
C ASN A 176 -11.44 19.31 11.54
N PRO A 177 -11.20 20.59 11.85
CA PRO A 177 -9.89 21.06 12.32
C PRO A 177 -9.41 20.34 13.58
N ASN A 178 -10.32 19.88 14.44
CA ASN A 178 -9.97 19.10 15.64
C ASN A 178 -9.32 17.74 15.34
N PHE A 179 -9.40 17.27 14.09
CA PHE A 179 -8.90 15.97 13.65
C PHE A 179 -7.84 16.08 12.54
N ALA A 180 -7.32 17.28 12.26
CA ALA A 180 -6.31 17.48 11.22
C ALA A 180 -5.03 16.65 11.47
N GLY A 181 -4.64 16.47 12.74
CA GLY A 181 -3.50 15.63 13.12
C GLY A 181 -3.62 14.15 12.72
N MET A 182 -4.82 13.66 12.39
CA MET A 182 -5.06 12.28 11.95
C MET A 182 -4.31 11.91 10.66
N ALA A 183 -4.15 12.87 9.75
CA ALA A 183 -3.49 12.65 8.47
C ALA A 183 -2.04 12.19 8.65
N VAL A 184 -1.37 12.62 9.73
CA VAL A 184 0.02 12.26 10.04
C VAL A 184 0.15 10.81 10.51
N PHE A 185 -0.88 10.28 11.19
CA PHE A 185 -0.85 8.91 11.73
C PHE A 185 -1.38 7.86 10.75
N THR A 186 -2.18 8.27 9.76
CA THR A 186 -2.80 7.35 8.79
C THR A 186 -1.77 6.53 8.00
N PRO A 187 -0.70 7.12 7.42
CA PRO A 187 0.34 6.34 6.74
C PRO A 187 1.06 5.35 7.66
N VAL A 188 1.15 5.65 8.96
CA VAL A 188 1.83 4.78 9.92
C VAL A 188 0.98 3.55 10.24
N ILE A 189 -0.30 3.73 10.57
CA ILE A 189 -1.21 2.62 10.90
C ILE A 189 -1.54 1.76 9.67
N ASN A 190 -1.85 2.39 8.54
CA ASN A 190 -2.15 1.68 7.30
C ASN A 190 -0.91 1.04 6.71
N GLY A 191 0.18 1.80 6.62
CA GLY A 191 1.45 1.32 6.06
C GLY A 191 2.01 0.17 6.87
N VAL A 192 2.11 0.25 8.20
CA VAL A 192 2.67 -0.87 8.97
C VAL A 192 1.73 -2.08 8.97
N GLY A 193 0.41 -1.88 9.12
CA GLY A 193 -0.58 -2.96 9.16
C GLY A 193 -0.72 -3.71 7.83
N GLY A 194 -0.99 -2.96 6.75
CA GLY A 194 -1.16 -3.48 5.39
C GLY A 194 0.09 -4.17 4.86
N ASN A 195 1.26 -3.61 5.13
CA ASN A 195 2.52 -4.21 4.68
C ASN A 195 2.91 -5.46 5.46
N LEU A 196 2.67 -5.49 6.77
CA LEU A 196 2.92 -6.68 7.59
C LEU A 196 2.07 -7.86 7.10
N VAL A 197 0.79 -7.61 6.82
CA VAL A 197 -0.10 -8.65 6.32
C VAL A 197 0.28 -9.10 4.91
N ALA A 198 0.74 -8.21 4.04
CA ALA A 198 1.28 -8.57 2.71
C ALA A 198 2.50 -9.50 2.80
N VAL A 199 3.46 -9.19 3.70
CA VAL A 199 4.61 -10.07 3.97
C VAL A 199 4.15 -11.44 4.46
N GLN A 200 3.18 -11.47 5.38
CA GLN A 200 2.66 -12.74 5.91
C GLN A 200 1.95 -13.54 4.82
N ALA A 201 1.11 -12.91 4.00
CA ALA A 201 0.41 -13.56 2.89
C ALA A 201 1.40 -14.18 1.89
N SER A 202 2.43 -13.42 1.49
CA SER A 202 3.49 -13.90 0.60
C SER A 202 4.26 -15.09 1.16
N ARG A 203 4.52 -15.10 2.48
CA ARG A 203 5.17 -16.25 3.15
C ARG A 203 4.29 -17.50 3.17
N ILE A 204 2.99 -17.33 3.42
CA ILE A 204 2.03 -18.45 3.39
C ILE A 204 1.94 -18.99 1.95
N SER A 205 1.81 -18.11 0.95
CA SER A 205 1.81 -18.49 -0.48
C SER A 205 3.07 -19.26 -0.86
N THR A 206 4.25 -18.76 -0.48
CA THR A 206 5.53 -19.45 -0.73
C THR A 206 5.56 -20.82 -0.07
N CYS A 207 5.06 -20.97 1.17
CA CYS A 207 4.96 -22.26 1.83
C CYS A 207 4.07 -23.24 1.06
N LEU A 208 2.90 -22.78 0.60
CA LEU A 208 1.97 -23.58 -0.18
C LEU A 208 2.57 -24.00 -1.53
N HIS A 209 3.24 -23.09 -2.24
CA HIS A 209 3.95 -23.40 -3.48
C HIS A 209 5.08 -24.41 -3.28
N MET A 210 5.88 -24.27 -2.21
CA MET A 210 6.94 -25.23 -1.89
C MET A 210 6.39 -26.62 -1.53
N ASN A 211 5.23 -26.68 -0.88
CA ASN A 211 4.58 -27.94 -0.51
C ASN A 211 3.75 -28.56 -1.66
N GLY A 212 3.30 -27.75 -2.62
CA GLY A 212 2.50 -28.19 -3.79
C GLY A 212 3.33 -28.65 -4.99
N LEU A 213 4.63 -28.33 -5.04
CA LEU A 213 5.55 -28.91 -6.02
C LEU A 213 5.87 -30.36 -5.63
N PRO A 214 5.80 -31.34 -6.55
CA PRO A 214 6.25 -32.70 -6.28
C PRO A 214 7.78 -32.69 -6.18
N MET A 215 8.29 -32.41 -4.99
CA MET A 215 9.68 -32.69 -4.66
C MET A 215 9.83 -34.22 -4.75
N GLY A 216 10.78 -34.69 -5.56
CA GLY A 216 11.02 -36.12 -5.84
C GLY A 216 11.52 -36.93 -4.64
N ASP A 217 11.13 -36.55 -3.42
CA ASP A 217 11.44 -37.23 -2.18
C ASP A 217 10.17 -38.00 -1.72
N PRO A 218 10.22 -39.33 -1.52
CA PRO A 218 9.04 -40.14 -1.19
C PRO A 218 8.41 -39.83 0.17
N ASN A 219 9.06 -39.02 1.02
CA ASN A 219 8.57 -38.71 2.37
C ASN A 219 9.01 -37.32 2.86
N PRO A 220 8.48 -36.21 2.31
CA PRO A 220 8.77 -34.89 2.83
C PRO A 220 7.96 -34.70 4.12
N ASN A 221 8.64 -34.46 5.25
CA ASN A 221 7.97 -33.93 6.44
C ASN A 221 7.28 -32.62 6.03
N PRO A 222 5.95 -32.49 6.16
CA PRO A 222 5.25 -31.29 5.73
C PRO A 222 5.81 -30.10 6.52
N ARG A 223 6.42 -29.14 5.81
CA ARG A 223 6.85 -27.89 6.42
C ARG A 223 5.59 -27.20 6.92
N LYS A 224 5.46 -27.06 8.24
CA LYS A 224 4.33 -26.37 8.88
C LYS A 224 4.26 -24.96 8.33
N CYS A 225 3.18 -24.65 7.61
CA CYS A 225 2.95 -23.28 7.17
C CYS A 225 2.70 -22.37 8.39
N PRO A 226 3.18 -21.11 8.33
CA PRO A 226 3.11 -20.22 9.46
C PRO A 226 1.66 -19.84 9.74
N THR A 227 1.09 -20.37 10.83
CA THR A 227 -0.26 -20.01 11.29
C THR A 227 -0.24 -18.73 12.11
N PRO A 228 -1.32 -17.92 12.11
CA PRO A 228 -1.37 -16.64 12.82
C PRO A 228 -1.06 -16.75 14.32
N CYS A 229 -1.47 -17.85 14.96
CA CYS A 229 -1.17 -18.11 16.38
C CYS A 229 0.31 -18.45 16.63
N SER A 230 0.99 -19.12 15.68
CA SER A 230 2.44 -19.36 15.73
C SER A 230 3.28 -18.11 15.44
N THR A 231 2.71 -17.12 14.74
CA THR A 231 3.34 -15.83 14.45
C THR A 231 3.36 -14.91 15.68
N PHE A 232 2.34 -14.97 16.55
CA PHE A 232 2.25 -14.13 17.75
C PHE A 232 2.86 -14.77 19.02
N PHE A 233 2.64 -16.07 19.25
CA PHE A 233 3.04 -16.76 20.49
C PHE A 233 4.20 -17.77 20.33
N GLY A 234 4.81 -17.87 19.15
CA GLY A 234 5.93 -18.77 18.89
C GLY A 234 7.30 -18.24 19.36
N SER A 235 8.19 -19.13 19.82
CA SER A 235 9.58 -18.83 20.23
C SER A 235 10.56 -18.63 19.05
N THR A 236 10.06 -18.47 17.83
CA THR A 236 10.86 -18.29 16.61
C THR A 236 10.80 -16.82 16.14
N VAL A 237 11.59 -16.49 15.11
CA VAL A 237 11.87 -15.16 14.53
C VAL A 237 10.63 -14.25 14.36
N ASN A 238 9.42 -14.81 14.36
CA ASN A 238 8.13 -14.13 14.31
C ASN A 238 7.82 -13.26 15.56
N SER A 239 8.16 -13.70 16.79
CA SER A 239 7.94 -12.86 18.00
C SER A 239 8.94 -11.70 18.10
N ARG A 240 10.05 -11.74 17.36
CA ARG A 240 10.95 -10.59 17.17
C ARG A 240 10.34 -9.58 16.19
N SER A 241 9.68 -10.02 15.12
CA SER A 241 9.00 -9.09 14.19
C SER A 241 7.85 -8.32 14.85
N ALA A 242 7.03 -8.96 15.68
CA ALA A 242 5.95 -8.29 16.43
C ALA A 242 6.46 -7.31 17.52
N ARG A 243 7.62 -7.59 18.14
CA ARG A 243 8.28 -6.70 19.11
C ARG A 243 9.03 -5.54 18.44
N VAL A 244 9.63 -5.79 17.28
CA VAL A 244 10.20 -4.75 16.42
C VAL A 244 9.08 -3.87 15.87
N LEU A 245 7.88 -4.40 15.63
CA LEU A 245 6.71 -3.61 15.19
C LEU A 245 6.30 -2.56 16.21
N HIS A 246 6.17 -2.93 17.49
CA HIS A 246 5.90 -1.98 18.56
C HIS A 246 6.99 -0.91 18.67
N LEU A 247 8.26 -1.32 18.53
CA LEU A 247 9.40 -0.40 18.57
C LEU A 247 9.45 0.52 17.34
N VAL A 248 9.07 0.04 16.14
CA VAL A 248 8.99 0.84 14.91
C VAL A 248 7.81 1.81 14.98
N PHE A 249 6.64 1.37 15.43
CA PHE A 249 5.51 2.27 15.69
C PHE A 249 5.87 3.37 16.71
N LEU A 250 6.48 3.00 17.84
CA LEU A 250 6.93 3.96 18.86
C LEU A 250 8.07 4.86 18.36
N TYR A 251 9.00 4.34 17.57
CA TYR A 251 10.09 5.11 16.99
C TYR A 251 9.59 6.11 15.94
N THR A 252 8.69 5.70 15.05
CA THR A 252 8.06 6.59 14.05
C THR A 252 7.23 7.67 14.72
N ILE A 253 6.46 7.35 15.77
CA ILE A 253 5.75 8.33 16.60
C ILE A 253 6.73 9.29 17.31
N ASN A 254 7.83 8.79 17.86
CA ASN A 254 8.84 9.61 18.53
C ASN A 254 9.65 10.48 17.56
N SER A 255 9.80 10.06 16.30
CA SER A 255 10.45 10.84 15.25
C SER A 255 9.51 11.87 14.60
N LEU A 256 8.20 11.60 14.60
CA LEU A 256 7.13 12.54 14.19
C LEU A 256 6.79 13.59 15.26
N ARG A 257 7.37 13.51 16.47
CA ARG A 257 7.34 14.57 17.50
C ARG A 257 7.89 15.92 17.03
N GLY A 258 8.42 16.02 15.81
CA GLY A 258 8.90 17.26 15.20
C GLY A 258 7.81 18.27 14.79
N GLY A 259 6.52 17.98 14.98
CA GLY A 259 5.45 18.93 14.64
C GLY A 259 4.32 18.93 15.67
N HIS A 260 4.24 20.02 16.44
CA HIS A 260 3.13 20.63 17.23
C HIS A 260 2.04 19.78 17.94
N THR A 261 2.03 18.45 17.85
CA THR A 261 1.01 17.60 18.45
C THR A 261 1.51 17.00 19.77
N THR A 262 0.91 17.42 20.89
CA THR A 262 1.18 16.83 22.21
C THR A 262 0.63 15.41 22.26
N LEU A 263 1.51 14.41 22.18
CA LEU A 263 1.14 13.00 22.29
C LEU A 263 0.74 12.69 23.74
N THR A 264 -0.55 12.77 24.08
CA THR A 264 -1.04 12.39 25.41
C THR A 264 -0.91 10.87 25.63
N PRO A 265 -0.60 10.40 26.85
CA PRO A 265 -0.54 8.97 27.15
C PRO A 265 -1.86 8.23 26.84
N ILE A 266 -2.98 8.94 26.94
CA ILE A 266 -4.32 8.45 26.61
C ILE A 266 -4.42 8.19 25.11
N PHE A 267 -4.02 9.15 24.27
CA PHE A 267 -3.96 8.98 22.82
C PHE A 267 -3.09 7.78 22.42
N ILE A 268 -1.89 7.68 22.98
CA ILE A 268 -0.95 6.58 22.68
C ILE A 268 -1.60 5.22 22.99
N THR A 269 -2.31 5.11 24.11
CA THR A 269 -2.96 3.86 24.51
C THR A 269 -4.05 3.46 23.53
N PHE A 270 -4.95 4.39 23.18
CA PHE A 270 -6.02 4.13 22.21
C PHE A 270 -5.45 3.82 20.81
N TYR A 271 -4.49 4.61 20.33
CA TYR A 271 -3.83 4.40 19.05
C TYR A 271 -3.18 3.01 18.95
N LEU A 272 -2.39 2.62 19.96
CA LEU A 272 -1.75 1.30 19.98
C LEU A 272 -2.79 0.17 20.02
N SER A 273 -3.87 0.34 20.77
CA SER A 273 -4.95 -0.65 20.83
C SER A 273 -5.64 -0.83 19.46
N ALA A 274 -5.89 0.27 18.75
CA ALA A 274 -6.47 0.26 17.41
C ALA A 274 -5.54 -0.39 16.38
N ALA A 275 -4.26 -0.03 16.39
CA ALA A 275 -3.25 -0.61 15.50
C ALA A 275 -3.09 -2.13 15.75
N LEU A 276 -3.09 -2.56 17.01
CA LEU A 276 -3.05 -3.99 17.35
C LEU A 276 -4.30 -4.74 16.88
N LEU A 277 -5.47 -4.15 17.09
CA LEU A 277 -6.73 -4.74 16.65
C LEU A 277 -6.79 -4.88 15.13
N GLN A 278 -6.40 -3.84 14.39
CA GLN A 278 -6.28 -3.85 12.93
C GLN A 278 -5.38 -5.00 12.47
N VAL A 279 -4.15 -5.07 12.99
CA VAL A 279 -3.18 -6.11 12.62
C VAL A 279 -3.70 -7.52 12.93
N MET A 280 -4.34 -7.73 14.09
CA MET A 280 -4.92 -9.02 14.46
C MET A 280 -5.99 -9.47 13.47
N ILE A 281 -6.90 -8.57 13.09
CA ILE A 281 -7.96 -8.85 12.10
C ILE A 281 -7.33 -9.19 10.74
N LEU A 282 -6.38 -8.37 10.28
CA LEU A 282 -5.72 -8.57 8.98
C LEU A 282 -4.96 -9.90 8.90
N LEU A 283 -4.23 -10.29 9.95
CA LEU A 283 -3.49 -11.55 9.98
C LEU A 283 -4.42 -12.77 9.91
N TYR A 284 -5.58 -12.71 10.59
CA TYR A 284 -6.57 -13.76 10.52
C TYR A 284 -7.19 -13.86 9.13
N LEU A 285 -7.52 -12.71 8.53
CA LEU A 285 -8.02 -12.64 7.16
C LEU A 285 -6.99 -13.16 6.16
N ALA A 286 -5.70 -12.87 6.34
CA ALA A 286 -4.65 -13.35 5.45
C ALA A 286 -4.54 -14.87 5.45
N ASP A 287 -4.53 -15.48 6.64
CA ASP A 287 -4.45 -16.94 6.76
C ASP A 287 -5.67 -17.60 6.08
N TRP A 288 -6.87 -17.13 6.40
CA TRP A 288 -8.10 -17.65 5.80
C TRP A 288 -8.12 -17.47 4.28
N MET A 289 -7.84 -16.26 3.80
CA MET A 289 -8.02 -15.90 2.40
C MET A 289 -6.97 -16.53 1.49
N VAL A 290 -5.71 -16.65 1.93
CA VAL A 290 -4.65 -17.34 1.17
C VAL A 290 -4.98 -18.83 1.00
N HIS A 291 -5.40 -19.53 2.06
CA HIS A 291 -5.80 -20.94 1.95
C HIS A 291 -7.06 -21.12 1.10
N TRP A 292 -8.03 -20.20 1.21
CA TRP A 292 -9.24 -20.24 0.41
C TRP A 292 -8.97 -20.04 -1.09
N MET A 293 -8.13 -19.07 -1.45
CA MET A 293 -7.71 -18.82 -2.84
C MET A 293 -6.91 -20.00 -3.41
N TRP A 294 -5.99 -20.55 -2.61
CA TRP A 294 -5.22 -21.73 -2.98
C TRP A 294 -6.12 -22.93 -3.29
N GLY A 295 -7.16 -23.15 -2.46
CA GLY A 295 -8.15 -24.22 -2.68
C GLY A 295 -8.96 -24.07 -3.98
N ARG A 296 -8.97 -22.88 -4.59
CA ARG A 296 -9.62 -22.59 -5.89
C ARG A 296 -8.65 -22.54 -7.07
N GLY A 297 -7.37 -22.85 -6.86
CA GLY A 297 -6.34 -22.78 -7.91
C GLY A 297 -6.00 -21.34 -8.34
N MET A 298 -6.33 -20.35 -7.52
CA MET A 298 -5.94 -18.96 -7.74
C MET A 298 -4.57 -18.72 -7.09
N ASP A 299 -3.70 -17.98 -7.77
CA ASP A 299 -2.40 -17.57 -7.21
C ASP A 299 -2.63 -16.56 -6.06
N PRO A 300 -2.39 -16.93 -4.80
CA PRO A 300 -2.67 -16.04 -3.67
C PRO A 300 -1.86 -14.75 -3.74
N ASP A 301 -0.67 -14.74 -4.35
CA ASP A 301 0.16 -13.54 -4.38
C ASP A 301 -0.42 -12.44 -5.28
N ASN A 302 -1.12 -12.83 -6.35
CA ASN A 302 -1.74 -11.88 -7.28
C ASN A 302 -3.06 -11.30 -6.77
N PHE A 303 -3.79 -12.03 -5.90
CA PHE A 303 -5.13 -11.65 -5.46
C PHE A 303 -5.20 -11.26 -3.97
N SER A 304 -4.50 -11.98 -3.09
CA SER A 304 -4.65 -11.78 -1.65
C SER A 304 -3.97 -10.51 -1.15
N ILE A 305 -2.79 -10.20 -1.67
CA ILE A 305 -2.00 -9.04 -1.23
C ILE A 305 -2.76 -7.73 -1.50
N PRO A 306 -3.28 -7.46 -2.72
CA PRO A 306 -4.06 -6.24 -2.96
C PRO A 306 -5.27 -6.09 -2.04
N TYR A 307 -6.02 -7.16 -1.79
CA TYR A 307 -7.21 -7.13 -0.93
C TYR A 307 -6.85 -6.90 0.54
N LEU A 308 -5.82 -7.57 1.05
CA LEU A 308 -5.41 -7.44 2.45
C LEU A 308 -4.86 -6.03 2.73
N THR A 309 -4.09 -5.47 1.80
CA THR A 309 -3.60 -4.10 1.93
C THR A 309 -4.75 -3.10 1.91
N ALA A 310 -5.68 -3.22 0.96
CA ALA A 310 -6.83 -2.32 0.88
C ALA A 310 -7.77 -2.41 2.10
N LEU A 311 -7.99 -3.62 2.63
CA LEU A 311 -8.70 -3.80 3.90
C LEU A 311 -7.91 -3.19 5.06
N GLY A 312 -6.58 -3.25 5.00
CA GLY A 312 -5.70 -2.61 5.97
C GLY A 312 -5.86 -1.11 5.98
N ASP A 313 -5.94 -0.48 4.80
CA ASP A 313 -6.20 0.96 4.66
C ASP A 313 -7.55 1.35 5.27
N LEU A 314 -8.61 0.62 4.90
CA LEU A 314 -9.97 0.89 5.37
C LEU A 314 -10.10 0.72 6.89
N LEU A 315 -9.60 -0.39 7.44
CA LEU A 315 -9.67 -0.68 8.87
C LEU A 315 -8.78 0.25 9.68
N GLY A 316 -7.57 0.54 9.21
CA GLY A 316 -6.63 1.41 9.92
C GLY A 316 -7.14 2.84 9.98
N THR A 317 -7.61 3.41 8.85
CA THR A 317 -8.23 4.73 8.85
C THR A 317 -9.53 4.75 9.67
N GLY A 318 -10.38 3.73 9.55
CA GLY A 318 -11.64 3.66 10.30
C GLY A 318 -11.43 3.59 11.82
N PHE A 319 -10.50 2.77 12.29
CA PHE A 319 -10.18 2.68 13.73
C PHE A 319 -9.48 3.94 14.23
N LEU A 320 -8.61 4.55 13.43
CA LEU A 320 -8.01 5.83 13.79
C LEU A 320 -9.08 6.92 13.92
N ALA A 321 -10.05 6.97 13.00
CA ALA A 321 -11.19 7.89 13.07
C ALA A 321 -12.02 7.71 14.35
N LEU A 322 -12.24 6.46 14.74
CA LEU A 322 -12.92 6.13 16.00
C LEU A 322 -12.11 6.58 17.22
N CYS A 323 -10.79 6.38 17.22
CA CYS A 323 -9.92 6.83 18.32
C CYS A 323 -10.04 8.34 18.54
N PHE A 324 -9.94 9.15 17.48
CA PHE A 324 -10.06 10.61 17.60
C PHE A 324 -11.46 11.05 18.08
N HIS A 325 -12.53 10.40 17.62
CA HIS A 325 -13.88 10.67 18.13
C HIS A 325 -14.02 10.33 19.62
N MET A 326 -13.45 9.20 20.06
CA MET A 326 -13.50 8.78 21.46
C MET A 326 -12.68 9.72 22.36
N LEU A 327 -11.51 10.18 21.91
CA LEU A 327 -10.72 11.18 22.64
C LEU A 327 -11.49 12.49 22.83
N LEU A 328 -12.16 12.96 21.78
CA LEU A 328 -13.01 14.15 21.85
C LEU A 328 -14.17 13.97 22.83
N PHE A 329 -14.78 12.78 22.88
CA PHE A 329 -15.85 12.46 23.84
C PHE A 329 -15.35 12.41 25.29
N ILE A 330 -14.13 11.91 25.52
CA ILE A 330 -13.51 11.83 26.85
C ILE A 330 -13.10 13.21 27.39
N GLY A 331 -13.04 14.23 26.53
CA GLY A 331 -12.78 15.61 26.94
C GLY A 331 -11.30 15.92 27.17
N ASP A 332 -10.39 15.11 26.61
CA ASP A 332 -8.96 15.45 26.46
C ASP A 332 -8.85 16.56 25.41
N ARG A 333 -9.30 17.77 25.79
CA ARG A 333 -9.23 19.00 25.01
C ARG A 333 -7.84 19.61 25.16
N ASP A 334 -6.80 18.88 24.75
CA ASP A 334 -5.55 19.56 24.43
C ASP A 334 -5.78 20.28 23.11
N SER A 335 -5.98 21.59 23.20
CA SER A 335 -6.37 22.53 22.13
C SER A 335 -5.35 22.71 21.01
N ASP A 336 -4.37 21.81 20.87
CA ASP A 336 -3.27 21.88 19.90
C ASP A 336 -3.23 20.70 18.91
N VAL A 337 -4.21 19.79 18.90
CA VAL A 337 -4.28 18.71 17.88
C VAL A 337 -4.76 19.22 16.50
N GLY A 338 -5.11 20.49 16.40
CA GLY A 338 -5.84 21.08 15.27
C GLY A 338 -5.40 22.47 14.81
N ASN A 339 -4.21 22.95 15.21
CA ASN A 339 -3.60 24.17 14.68
C ASN A 339 -2.27 23.88 13.98
#